data_AF-A0A1G6GYY8-F1
#
_entry.id   AF-A0A1G6GYY8-F1
#
_cell.length_a   1.000
_cell.length_b   1.000
_cell.length_c   1.000
_cell.angle_alpha   90.00
_cell.angle_beta   90.00
_cell.angle_gamma   90.00
#
_symmetry.space_group_name_H-M   'P 1'
#
loop_
_entity.id
_entity.type
_entity.pdbx_description
1 polymer ?
#
loop_
_entity_poly.entity_id
_entity_poly.type
_entity_poly.pdbx_seq_one_letter_code
_entity_poly.pdbx_strand_id
1 'polypeptide(L)'
;MPRGIIIPADENSPCVTQEFIGLKDYRQAVGGLIEPVDLPRIGATIYVNEEGLILDLPLNVRATILRWFWMPDTLRQSTLVGDAVLVGMPDPRGDTTDLPDWFAKNVLCTLGHYVEIKLVTRPEWYANRQRFASYFEAAVWARAAAERSSLIEEVRIVSPCSDQPS
;
A
#
# COMPACT_ATOMS: atom_id res chain seq x y z
N MET A 1 17.10 -12.07 1.89
CA MET A 1 16.42 -11.39 3.01
C MET A 1 15.70 -10.21 2.40
N PRO A 2 14.37 -10.17 2.42
CA PRO A 2 13.63 -9.07 1.83
C PRO A 2 13.74 -7.80 2.66
N ARG A 3 13.83 -6.67 1.96
CA ARG A 3 13.69 -5.32 2.50
C ARG A 3 12.22 -4.91 2.38
N GLY A 4 11.57 -4.76 3.53
CA GLY A 4 10.17 -4.37 3.65
C GLY A 4 9.97 -2.99 4.27
N ILE A 5 8.73 -2.53 4.29
CA ILE A 5 8.31 -1.27 4.91
C ILE A 5 7.36 -1.58 6.06
N ILE A 6 7.66 -1.11 7.27
CA ILE A 6 6.71 -1.09 8.36
C ILE A 6 5.81 0.14 8.18
N ILE A 7 4.50 -0.09 8.25
CA ILE A 7 3.45 0.93 8.23
C ILE A 7 2.84 0.95 9.63
N PRO A 8 3.28 1.86 10.52
CA PRO A 8 2.70 1.97 11.85
C PRO A 8 1.20 2.28 11.81
N ALA A 9 0.44 1.75 12.77
CA ALA A 9 -0.96 2.14 12.96
C ALA A 9 -1.11 3.59 13.44
N ASP A 10 -0.15 4.10 14.21
CA ASP A 10 -0.07 5.53 14.52
C ASP A 10 0.32 6.33 13.26
N GLU A 11 -0.61 7.14 12.77
CA GLU A 11 -0.43 7.96 11.57
C GLU A 11 0.66 9.03 11.72
N ASN A 12 0.99 9.44 12.95
CA ASN A 12 2.07 10.40 13.20
C ASN A 12 3.46 9.76 13.09
N SER A 13 3.52 8.43 13.18
CA SER A 13 4.77 7.68 13.04
C SER A 13 5.07 7.43 11.56
N PRO A 14 6.28 7.77 11.06
CA PRO A 14 6.63 7.58 9.66
C PRO A 14 6.73 6.09 9.30
N CYS A 15 6.51 5.77 8.02
CA CYS A 15 6.85 4.44 7.50
C CYS A 15 8.38 4.26 7.56
N VAL A 16 8.83 3.08 7.97
CA VAL A 16 10.27 2.78 8.12
C VAL A 16 10.64 1.54 7.35
N THR A 17 11.84 1.54 6.77
CA THR A 17 12.35 0.35 6.07
C THR A 17 13.07 -0.57 7.03
N GLN A 18 12.87 -1.88 6.89
CA GLN A 18 13.51 -2.91 7.70
C GLN A 18 13.88 -4.12 6.84
N GLU A 19 15.00 -4.76 7.16
CA GLU A 19 15.33 -6.09 6.62
C GLU A 19 14.67 -7.18 7.47
N PHE A 20 14.05 -8.15 6.80
CA PHE A 20 13.39 -9.27 7.46
C PHE A 20 14.20 -10.55 7.20
N ILE A 21 14.87 -11.04 8.23
CA ILE A 21 15.74 -12.23 8.21
C ILE A 21 14.89 -13.49 8.28
N GLY A 22 13.82 -13.47 9.08
CA GLY A 22 12.93 -14.61 9.20
C GLY A 22 11.60 -14.28 9.89
N LEU A 23 10.78 -15.31 10.09
CA LEU A 23 9.42 -15.20 10.61
C LEU A 23 9.32 -14.39 11.92
N LYS A 24 10.34 -14.47 12.78
CA LYS A 24 10.38 -13.74 14.05
C LYS A 24 10.32 -12.22 13.85
N ASP A 25 10.94 -11.69 12.80
CA ASP A 25 11.00 -10.26 12.55
C ASP A 25 9.63 -9.72 12.13
N TYR A 26 8.90 -10.47 11.31
CA TYR A 26 7.52 -10.14 10.95
C TYR A 26 6.60 -10.17 12.17
N ARG A 27 6.68 -11.23 12.97
CA ARG A 27 5.86 -11.38 14.19
C ARG A 27 6.14 -10.28 15.22
N GLN A 28 7.41 -9.87 15.34
CA GLN A 28 7.79 -8.74 16.18
C GLN A 28 7.24 -7.42 15.62
N ALA A 29 7.30 -7.21 14.31
CA ALA A 29 6.83 -5.98 13.68
C ALA A 29 5.30 -5.81 13.73
N VAL A 30 4.52 -6.89 13.56
CA VAL A 30 3.05 -6.83 13.65
C VAL A 30 2.52 -7.04 15.08
N GLY A 31 3.39 -7.44 16.01
CA GLY A 31 3.03 -7.68 17.41
C GLY A 31 2.26 -8.98 17.69
N GLY A 32 2.46 -10.04 16.89
CA GLY A 32 1.70 -11.28 17.05
C GLY A 32 1.93 -12.35 15.99
N LEU A 33 0.94 -13.22 15.80
CA LEU A 33 0.86 -14.09 14.62
C LEU A 33 0.64 -13.23 13.37
N ILE A 34 1.13 -13.70 12.22
CA ILE A 34 1.06 -12.93 10.97
C ILE A 34 -0.04 -13.51 10.08
N GLU A 35 -0.83 -12.62 9.49
CA GLU A 35 -1.77 -12.94 8.42
C GLU A 35 -1.34 -12.19 7.14
N PRO A 36 -1.16 -12.88 6.00
CA PRO A 36 -0.86 -12.25 4.73
C PRO A 36 -2.11 -11.69 4.04
N VAL A 37 -1.98 -10.49 3.48
CA VAL A 37 -2.95 -9.86 2.57
C VAL A 37 -2.24 -9.51 1.27
N ASP A 38 -2.45 -10.31 0.24
CA ASP A 38 -1.77 -10.15 -1.04
C ASP A 38 -2.36 -9.00 -1.87
N LEU A 39 -1.49 -8.26 -2.54
CA LEU A 39 -1.79 -7.20 -3.49
C LEU A 39 -1.18 -7.55 -4.88
N PRO A 40 -1.77 -8.52 -5.62
CA PRO A 40 -1.12 -9.11 -6.79
C PRO A 40 -0.83 -8.12 -7.91
N ARG A 41 -1.67 -7.09 -8.08
CA ARG A 41 -1.50 -6.04 -9.12
C ARG A 41 -0.18 -5.28 -9.01
N ILE A 42 0.45 -5.31 -7.84
CA ILE A 42 1.71 -4.65 -7.56
C ILE A 42 2.77 -5.59 -7.00
N GLY A 43 2.54 -6.91 -7.05
CA GLY A 43 3.49 -7.90 -6.54
C GLY A 43 3.91 -7.66 -5.10
N ALA A 44 2.98 -7.24 -4.23
CA ALA A 44 3.24 -6.97 -2.82
C ALA A 44 2.32 -7.81 -1.91
N THR A 45 2.72 -7.98 -0.66
CA THR A 45 1.95 -8.61 0.42
C THR A 45 2.04 -7.72 1.65
N ILE A 46 0.89 -7.49 2.31
CA ILE A 46 0.82 -6.85 3.62
C ILE A 46 0.69 -7.95 4.68
N TYR A 47 1.63 -8.05 5.60
CA TYR A 47 1.47 -8.84 6.82
C TYR A 47 0.90 -7.97 7.94
N VAL A 48 -0.16 -8.47 8.57
CA VAL A 48 -0.80 -7.85 9.74
C VAL A 48 -0.86 -8.85 10.89
N ASN A 49 -1.29 -8.39 12.07
CA ASN A 49 -1.53 -9.27 13.20
C ASN A 49 -2.81 -10.09 12.97
N GLU A 50 -2.70 -11.42 12.90
CA GLU A 50 -3.81 -12.35 12.69
C GLU A 50 -4.90 -12.21 13.77
N GLU A 51 -4.49 -11.93 15.00
CA GLU A 51 -5.40 -11.78 16.14
C GLU A 51 -5.80 -10.31 16.38
N GLY A 52 -5.38 -9.39 15.50
CA GLY A 52 -5.45 -7.96 15.77
C GLY A 52 -6.86 -7.44 16.06
N LEU A 53 -7.89 -7.98 15.40
CA LEU A 53 -9.29 -7.63 15.67
C LEU A 53 -9.78 -8.15 17.01
N ILE A 54 -9.35 -9.35 17.41
CA ILE A 54 -9.70 -9.98 18.70
C ILE A 54 -9.00 -9.23 19.85
N LEU A 55 -7.79 -8.73 19.59
CA LEU A 55 -6.96 -7.97 20.52
C LEU A 55 -7.29 -6.47 20.57
N ASP A 56 -8.28 -6.00 19.81
CA ASP A 56 -8.68 -4.59 19.71
C ASP A 56 -7.50 -3.65 19.37
N LEU A 57 -6.65 -4.09 18.43
CA LEU A 57 -5.54 -3.26 17.97
C LEU A 57 -6.05 -2.03 17.20
N PRO A 58 -5.31 -0.90 17.22
CA PRO A 58 -5.74 0.33 16.55
C PRO A 58 -5.88 0.13 15.03
N LEU A 59 -6.88 0.79 14.43
CA LEU A 59 -7.05 0.82 12.98
C LEU A 59 -5.80 1.36 12.28
N ASN A 60 -5.26 0.59 11.32
CA ASN A 60 -4.21 1.05 10.45
C ASN A 60 -4.83 1.62 9.16
N VAL A 61 -5.15 2.91 9.21
CA VAL A 61 -5.80 3.63 8.09
C VAL A 61 -4.96 3.51 6.83
N ARG A 62 -3.63 3.69 6.95
CA ARG A 62 -2.68 3.61 5.83
C ARG A 62 -2.66 2.23 5.16
N ALA A 63 -2.54 1.15 5.93
CA ALA A 63 -2.56 -0.21 5.39
C ALA A 63 -3.94 -0.56 4.80
N THR A 64 -5.02 -0.13 5.46
CA THR A 64 -6.40 -0.34 4.98
C THR A 64 -6.64 0.34 3.63
N ILE A 65 -6.21 1.60 3.47
CA ILE A 65 -6.30 2.34 2.21
C ILE A 65 -5.50 1.64 1.11
N LEU A 66 -4.29 1.15 1.40
CA LEU A 66 -3.50 0.42 0.41
C LEU A 66 -4.25 -0.81 -0.11
N ARG A 67 -4.84 -1.60 0.80
CA ARG A 67 -5.66 -2.76 0.43
C ARG A 67 -6.83 -2.32 -0.46
N TRP A 68 -7.62 -1.35 -0.05
CA TRP A 68 -8.79 -0.90 -0.82
C TRP A 68 -8.44 -0.26 -2.16
N PHE A 69 -7.30 0.43 -2.26
CA PHE A 69 -6.85 1.04 -3.51
C PHE A 69 -6.45 -0.03 -4.54
N TRP A 70 -5.69 -1.04 -4.12
CA TRP A 70 -5.19 -2.08 -5.02
C TRP A 70 -6.14 -3.27 -5.20
N MET A 71 -7.12 -3.41 -4.30
CA MET A 71 -8.17 -4.43 -4.34
C MET A 71 -9.55 -3.77 -4.12
N PRO A 72 -10.08 -3.01 -5.10
CA PRO A 72 -11.33 -2.28 -4.92
C PRO A 72 -12.53 -3.19 -4.58
N ASP A 73 -12.52 -4.45 -5.00
CA ASP A 73 -13.58 -5.42 -4.65
C ASP A 73 -13.63 -5.73 -3.13
N THR A 74 -12.63 -5.29 -2.36
CA THR A 74 -12.53 -5.50 -0.91
C THR A 74 -12.99 -4.31 -0.07
N LEU A 75 -13.53 -3.24 -0.68
CA LEU A 75 -13.98 -2.02 0.02
C LEU A 75 -15.04 -2.23 1.10
N ARG A 76 -15.67 -3.41 1.14
CA ARG A 76 -16.64 -3.79 2.17
C ARG A 76 -16.15 -4.95 3.06
N GLN A 77 -14.90 -5.37 2.87
CA GLN A 77 -14.24 -6.38 3.70
C GLN A 77 -13.58 -5.72 4.91
N SER A 78 -12.98 -6.55 5.77
CA SER A 78 -12.34 -6.14 7.02
C SER A 78 -11.31 -5.03 6.83
N THR A 79 -11.28 -4.11 7.78
CA THR A 79 -10.18 -3.16 7.96
C THR A 79 -8.94 -3.87 8.49
N LEU A 80 -7.76 -3.31 8.23
CA LEU A 80 -6.50 -3.81 8.77
C LEU A 80 -6.16 -3.05 10.05
N VAL A 81 -5.76 -3.77 11.10
CA VAL A 81 -5.48 -3.22 12.43
C VAL A 81 -4.08 -3.58 12.89
N GLY A 82 -3.51 -2.75 13.78
CA GLY A 82 -2.13 -2.88 14.26
C GLY A 82 -1.09 -2.44 13.23
N ASP A 83 0.18 -2.47 13.64
CA ASP A 83 1.29 -2.21 12.73
C ASP A 83 1.32 -3.27 11.63
N ALA A 84 1.62 -2.84 10.41
CA ALA A 84 1.63 -3.70 9.23
C ALA A 84 3.02 -3.73 8.59
N VAL A 85 3.38 -4.84 7.96
CA VAL A 85 4.60 -5.00 7.18
C VAL A 85 4.26 -5.17 5.72
N LEU A 86 4.79 -4.32 4.87
CA LEU A 86 4.66 -4.38 3.42
C LEU A 86 5.96 -4.94 2.82
N VAL A 87 5.85 -6.04 2.07
CA VAL A 87 6.96 -6.75 1.42
C VAL A 87 6.54 -7.22 0.01
N GLY A 88 7.48 -7.71 -0.78
CA GLY A 88 7.16 -8.33 -2.06
C GLY A 88 6.40 -9.64 -1.90
N MET A 89 5.63 -10.01 -2.92
CA MET A 89 4.93 -11.29 -2.95
C MET A 89 5.90 -12.47 -2.83
N PRO A 90 5.49 -13.60 -2.22
CA PRO A 90 6.31 -14.79 -2.20
C PRO A 90 6.68 -15.28 -3.60
N ASP A 91 7.91 -15.76 -3.75
CA ASP A 91 8.37 -16.42 -4.97
C ASP A 91 7.72 -17.82 -5.12
N PRO A 92 7.96 -18.56 -6.23
CA PRO A 92 7.39 -19.90 -6.40
C PRO A 92 7.77 -20.94 -5.34
N ARG A 93 8.76 -20.65 -4.47
CA ARG A 93 9.17 -21.51 -3.34
C ARG A 93 8.46 -21.12 -2.05
N GLY A 94 7.70 -20.02 -2.06
CA GLY A 94 7.04 -19.46 -0.89
C GLY A 94 7.92 -18.50 -0.09
N ASP A 95 9.09 -18.12 -0.61
CA ASP A 95 9.99 -17.18 0.07
C ASP A 95 9.56 -15.74 -0.23
N THR A 96 9.35 -14.93 0.81
CA THR A 96 9.05 -13.51 0.66
C THR A 96 10.17 -12.76 -0.07
N THR A 97 9.81 -11.92 -1.04
CA THR A 97 10.77 -11.13 -1.85
C THR A 97 10.80 -9.65 -1.45
N ASP A 98 11.73 -8.91 -2.05
CA ASP A 98 11.74 -7.45 -1.97
C ASP A 98 10.48 -6.86 -2.60
N LEU A 99 10.04 -5.71 -2.07
CA LEU A 99 9.02 -4.91 -2.75
C LEU A 99 9.52 -4.45 -4.12
N PRO A 100 8.64 -4.32 -5.12
CA PRO A 100 9.02 -3.65 -6.35
C PRO A 100 9.53 -2.23 -6.06
N ASP A 101 10.74 -1.92 -6.56
CA ASP A 101 11.45 -0.68 -6.28
C ASP A 101 10.61 0.58 -6.51
N TRP A 102 9.86 0.61 -7.62
CA TRP A 102 9.00 1.74 -7.96
C TRP A 102 7.94 1.99 -6.88
N PHE A 103 7.40 0.93 -6.28
CA PHE A 103 6.35 1.02 -5.28
C PHE A 103 6.92 1.40 -3.92
N ALA A 104 8.03 0.76 -3.51
CA ALA A 104 8.72 1.12 -2.27
C ALA A 104 9.14 2.60 -2.28
N LYS A 105 9.73 3.08 -3.39
CA LYS A 105 10.09 4.50 -3.56
C LYS A 105 8.88 5.42 -3.49
N ASN A 106 7.75 5.03 -4.08
CA ASN A 106 6.51 5.80 -4.01
C ASN A 106 5.97 5.92 -2.58
N VAL A 107 5.90 4.81 -1.83
CA VAL A 107 5.39 4.79 -0.46
C VAL A 107 6.28 5.63 0.47
N LEU A 108 7.60 5.60 0.29
CA LEU A 108 8.57 6.31 1.11
C LEU A 108 8.82 7.77 0.67
N CYS A 109 8.28 8.20 -0.46
CA CYS A 109 8.54 9.54 -0.98
C CYS A 109 7.88 10.61 -0.11
N THR A 110 8.64 11.64 0.27
CA THR A 110 8.13 12.80 1.03
C THR A 110 8.13 14.10 0.21
N LEU A 111 8.60 14.05 -1.05
CA LEU A 111 8.60 15.17 -1.99
C LEU A 111 7.20 15.45 -2.59
N GLY A 112 6.22 14.64 -2.19
CA GLY A 112 4.82 14.74 -2.58
C GLY A 112 4.44 13.93 -3.82
N HIS A 113 3.14 13.76 -3.98
CA HIS A 113 2.54 12.91 -5.01
C HIS A 113 1.50 13.68 -5.81
N TYR A 114 1.21 13.19 -7.01
CA TYR A 114 0.07 13.62 -7.81
C TYR A 114 -0.63 12.38 -8.37
N VAL A 115 -1.89 12.57 -8.76
CA VAL A 115 -2.70 11.48 -9.30
C VAL A 115 -2.90 11.73 -10.78
N GLU A 116 -2.54 10.74 -11.57
CA GLU A 116 -2.89 10.71 -12.99
C GLU A 116 -4.10 9.82 -13.20
N ILE A 117 -5.01 10.29 -14.04
CA ILE A 117 -6.21 9.56 -14.43
C ILE A 117 -6.20 9.33 -15.93
N LYS A 118 -6.74 8.20 -16.35
CA LYS A 118 -7.02 7.88 -17.74
C LYS A 118 -8.51 7.71 -17.92
N LEU A 119 -9.06 8.33 -18.97
CA LEU A 119 -10.49 8.34 -19.20
C LEU A 119 -10.88 7.23 -20.18
N VAL A 120 -12.04 6.61 -20.02
CA VAL A 120 -12.57 5.58 -20.94
C VAL A 120 -12.57 6.06 -22.40
N THR A 121 -12.80 7.36 -22.61
CA THR A 121 -12.89 7.95 -23.94
C THR A 121 -11.55 8.41 -24.52
N ARG A 122 -10.45 8.37 -23.75
CA ARG A 122 -9.17 8.98 -24.16
C ARG A 122 -7.96 8.17 -23.70
N PRO A 123 -6.99 7.93 -24.59
CA PRO A 123 -5.85 7.08 -24.26
C PRO A 123 -4.80 7.78 -23.38
N GLU A 124 -4.81 9.11 -23.26
CA GLU A 124 -3.78 9.85 -22.54
C GLU A 124 -3.99 9.87 -21.03
N TRP A 125 -2.88 9.96 -20.29
CA TRP A 125 -2.88 10.23 -18.86
C TRP A 125 -3.01 11.74 -18.59
N TYR A 126 -3.88 12.08 -17.64
CA TYR A 126 -4.13 13.45 -17.20
C TYR A 126 -3.76 13.58 -15.73
N ALA A 127 -2.71 14.35 -15.43
CA ALA A 127 -2.36 14.68 -14.06
C ALA A 127 -3.35 15.67 -13.46
N ASN A 128 -3.79 15.40 -12.23
CA ASN A 128 -4.47 16.40 -11.45
C ASN A 128 -3.49 17.52 -11.03
N ARG A 129 -4.01 18.72 -10.72
CA ARG A 129 -3.19 19.85 -10.27
C ARG A 129 -2.83 19.79 -8.78
N GLN A 130 -3.44 18.86 -8.04
CA GLN A 130 -3.28 18.75 -6.60
C GLN A 130 -2.00 17.99 -6.26
N ARG A 131 -1.30 18.44 -5.22
CA ARG A 131 -0.17 17.73 -4.63
C ARG A 131 -0.60 17.15 -3.29
N PHE A 132 -0.22 15.91 -3.02
CA PHE A 132 -0.47 15.19 -1.77
C PHE A 132 0.84 15.02 -1.03
N ALA A 133 0.81 15.04 0.31
CA ALA A 133 2.02 14.93 1.11
C ALA A 133 2.54 13.48 1.20
N SER A 134 1.63 12.51 0.99
CA SER A 134 1.95 11.09 1.07
C SER A 134 1.23 10.26 0.00
N TYR A 135 1.76 9.06 -0.23
CA TYR A 135 1.14 8.07 -1.11
C TYR A 135 -0.29 7.73 -0.65
N PHE A 136 -0.51 7.64 0.67
CA PHE A 136 -1.79 7.26 1.26
C PHE A 136 -2.86 8.33 1.03
N GLU A 137 -2.53 9.61 1.20
CA GLU A 137 -3.44 10.72 0.87
C GLU A 137 -3.82 10.72 -0.62
N ALA A 138 -2.83 10.53 -1.49
CA ALA A 138 -3.06 10.43 -2.92
C ALA A 138 -3.96 9.22 -3.26
N ALA A 139 -3.78 8.08 -2.58
CA ALA A 139 -4.60 6.88 -2.77
C ALA A 139 -6.05 7.08 -2.33
N VAL A 140 -6.30 7.75 -1.20
CA VAL A 140 -7.67 8.13 -0.78
C VAL A 140 -8.33 8.98 -1.85
N TRP A 141 -7.64 10.02 -2.31
CA TRP A 141 -8.19 10.92 -3.33
C TRP A 141 -8.44 10.18 -4.64
N ALA A 142 -7.46 9.41 -5.12
CA ALA A 142 -7.55 8.66 -6.38
C ALA A 142 -8.72 7.67 -6.35
N ARG A 143 -8.90 6.98 -5.22
CA ARG A 143 -10.04 6.08 -5.03
C ARG A 143 -11.36 6.83 -5.08
N ALA A 144 -11.50 7.90 -4.31
CA ALA A 144 -12.71 8.72 -4.28
C ALA A 144 -13.04 9.32 -5.65
N ALA A 145 -12.03 9.72 -6.43
CA ALA A 145 -12.22 10.20 -7.79
C ALA A 145 -12.77 9.09 -8.72
N ALA A 146 -12.18 7.90 -8.67
CA ALA A 146 -12.62 6.75 -9.47
C ALA A 146 -14.04 6.28 -9.10
N GLU A 147 -14.47 6.39 -7.84
CA GLU A 147 -15.84 6.05 -7.44
C GLU A 147 -16.88 7.04 -7.93
N ARG A 148 -16.53 8.32 -7.99
CA ARG A 148 -17.47 9.39 -8.35
C ARG A 148 -17.69 9.53 -9.86
N SER A 149 -16.84 8.93 -10.68
CA SER A 149 -16.86 9.13 -12.12
C SER A 149 -16.60 7.83 -12.86
N SER A 150 -17.64 7.30 -13.52
CA SER A 150 -17.53 6.18 -14.44
C SER A 150 -16.75 6.50 -15.72
N LEU A 151 -16.34 7.76 -15.91
CA LEU A 151 -15.48 8.16 -17.03
C LEU A 151 -14.02 7.83 -16.78
N ILE A 152 -13.62 7.61 -15.52
CA ILE A 152 -12.25 7.26 -15.16
C ILE A 152 -12.10 5.74 -15.32
N GLU A 153 -11.23 5.34 -16.24
CA GLU A 153 -10.89 3.93 -16.50
C GLU A 153 -9.77 3.46 -15.56
N GLU A 154 -8.72 4.27 -15.46
CA GLU A 154 -7.53 3.94 -14.68
C GLU A 154 -7.06 5.15 -13.86
N VAL A 155 -6.45 4.85 -12.72
CA VAL A 155 -5.79 5.83 -11.85
C VAL A 155 -4.41 5.32 -11.47
N ARG A 156 -3.43 6.23 -11.42
CA ARG A 156 -2.10 5.93 -10.87
C ARG A 156 -1.58 7.08 -10.03
N ILE A 157 -0.76 6.74 -9.05
CA ILE A 157 -0.15 7.70 -8.12
C ILE A 157 1.31 7.81 -8.50
N VAL A 158 1.73 9.03 -8.81
CA VAL A 158 3.08 9.31 -9.28
C VAL A 158 3.79 10.19 -8.28
N SER A 159 5.08 9.93 -8.08
CA SER A 159 5.97 10.74 -7.26
C SER A 159 7.26 11.03 -8.02
N PRO A 160 7.99 12.10 -7.68
CA PRO A 160 9.31 12.35 -8.26
C PRO A 160 10.37 11.33 -7.79
N CYS A 161 10.05 10.50 -6.78
CA CYS A 161 10.96 9.50 -6.24
C CYS A 161 10.95 8.19 -7.02
N SER A 162 9.97 7.97 -7.92
CA SER A 162 9.79 6.70 -8.63
C SER A 162 9.35 6.89 -10.07
N ASP A 163 10.03 6.22 -11.00
CA ASP A 163 9.53 6.00 -12.35
C ASP A 163 8.61 4.78 -12.33
N GLN A 164 7.29 5.04 -12.25
CA GLN A 164 6.30 3.96 -12.29
C GLN A 164 6.35 3.29 -13.68
N PRO A 165 6.38 1.94 -13.78
CA PRO A 165 6.33 1.28 -15.09
C PRO A 165 5.06 1.70 -15.83
N SER A 166 5.22 2.01 -17.11
CA SER A 166 4.16 2.52 -17.99
C SER A 166 3.10 1.48 -18.32
#